data_AF-A0A4R2N8M5-F1
#
_entry.id   AF-A0A4R2N8M5-F1
#
_cell.length_a   1.000
_cell.length_b   1.000
_cell.length_c   1.000
_cell.angle_alpha   90.00
_cell.angle_beta   90.00
_cell.angle_gamma   90.00
#
_symmetry.space_group_name_H-M   'P 1'
#
loop_
_entity.id
_entity.type
_entity.pdbx_description
1 polymer ?
#
loop_
_entity_poly.entity_id
_entity_poly.type
_entity_poly.pdbx_seq_one_letter_code
_entity_poly.pdbx_strand_id
1 'polypeptide(L)'
;MGVRSGNPRVVAVPKGVDVGFTPHNFDNIKAGRNASIDSVLMQKLTTAAPKFASLLIDDILTKRPQAVQMLNAAMKDMVEAVASEKIARGNLKYVGVLPSEVIDKLATLHKAPQSAVIAVRDDDILHALRDSKQAKGINLPTEFWEKLPEKLRNPSAILLQAKEQQRNKNASDVLLFVFDTDKGKVAVKMDYEVKIKDTETGKKTSHKLNVVRTASVVDLGKEKQLETLRSFKVLWGSL
;
A
#
# COMPACT_ATOMS: atom_id res chain seq x y z
N MET A 1 35.10 1.33 -15.29
CA MET A 1 35.64 2.26 -16.31
C MET A 1 36.78 3.04 -15.66
N GLY A 2 38.04 2.71 -15.96
CA GLY A 2 39.21 3.33 -15.33
C GLY A 2 39.52 4.70 -15.94
N VAL A 3 39.56 5.74 -15.11
CA VAL A 3 39.85 7.11 -15.53
C VAL A 3 41.36 7.27 -15.66
N ARG A 4 41.91 7.01 -16.84
CA ARG A 4 43.34 7.27 -17.15
C ARG A 4 43.54 8.78 -17.37
N SER A 5 43.90 9.52 -16.32
CA SER A 5 44.51 10.84 -16.49
C SER A 5 46.03 10.70 -16.47
N GLY A 6 46.70 11.07 -17.57
CA GLY A 6 48.16 10.94 -17.79
C GLY A 6 49.03 11.89 -16.97
N ASN A 7 48.68 12.18 -15.72
CA ASN A 7 49.46 13.02 -14.82
C ASN A 7 49.54 12.33 -13.45
N PRO A 8 50.74 11.95 -12.96
CA PRO A 8 50.86 11.24 -11.68
C PRO A 8 50.41 12.15 -10.54
N ARG A 9 49.28 11.81 -9.93
CA ARG A 9 48.79 12.44 -8.69
C ARG A 9 49.01 11.49 -7.53
N VAL A 10 49.63 11.99 -6.46
CA VAL A 10 49.73 11.25 -5.20
C VAL A 10 48.36 11.32 -4.52
N VAL A 11 47.69 10.17 -4.41
CA VAL A 11 46.38 10.07 -3.75
C VAL A 11 46.58 9.32 -2.44
N ALA A 12 46.26 9.97 -1.32
CA ALA A 12 46.27 9.33 -0.01
C ALA A 12 45.04 8.42 0.11
N VAL A 13 45.27 7.11 0.09
CA VAL A 13 44.21 6.10 0.20
C VAL A 13 44.46 5.21 1.43
N PRO A 14 43.43 4.84 2.21
CA PRO A 14 43.58 3.93 3.33
C PRO A 14 44.21 2.60 2.93
N LYS A 15 45.02 2.02 3.83
CA LYS A 15 45.73 0.76 3.60
C LYS A 15 44.74 -0.35 3.22
N GLY A 16 44.93 -0.95 2.03
CA GLY A 16 44.09 -2.04 1.51
C GLY A 16 43.01 -1.64 0.49
N VAL A 17 42.93 -0.36 0.11
CA VAL A 17 42.01 0.12 -0.94
C VAL A 17 42.81 0.43 -2.21
N ASP A 18 42.41 -0.18 -3.33
CA ASP A 18 43.00 0.05 -4.65
C ASP A 18 42.50 1.37 -5.23
N VAL A 19 43.43 2.22 -5.68
CA VAL A 19 43.18 3.52 -6.32
C VAL A 19 42.30 3.44 -7.57
N GLY A 20 42.26 2.28 -8.23
CA GLY A 20 41.42 2.02 -9.40
C GLY A 20 39.95 1.75 -9.10
N PHE A 21 39.58 1.57 -7.83
CA PHE A 21 38.24 1.22 -7.40
C PHE A 21 37.73 2.23 -6.38
N THR A 22 36.50 2.72 -6.59
CA THR A 22 35.81 3.53 -5.57
C THR A 22 35.62 2.68 -4.31
N PRO A 23 35.96 3.18 -3.10
CA PRO A 23 35.75 2.44 -1.85
C PRO A 23 34.29 2.01 -1.76
N HIS A 24 34.03 0.70 -1.76
CA HIS A 24 32.68 0.21 -1.56
C HIS A 24 32.30 0.44 -0.10
N ASN A 25 31.18 1.12 0.13
CA ASN A 25 30.62 1.26 1.47
C ASN A 25 30.01 -0.08 1.91
N PHE A 26 30.72 -0.82 2.76
CA PHE A 26 30.27 -2.12 3.27
C PHE A 26 29.09 -2.02 4.24
N ASP A 27 28.78 -0.84 4.79
CA ASP A 27 27.57 -0.63 5.63
C ASP A 27 26.28 -0.81 4.80
N ASN A 28 26.33 -0.47 3.50
CA ASN A 28 25.20 -0.65 2.59
C ASN A 28 24.89 -2.12 2.28
N ILE A 29 25.82 -3.06 2.54
CA ILE A 29 25.61 -4.50 2.31
C ILE A 29 24.57 -5.08 3.29
N LYS A 30 24.40 -4.44 4.47
CA LYS A 30 23.38 -4.81 5.45
C LYS A 30 22.09 -4.02 5.30
N ALA A 31 22.12 -2.84 4.65
CA ALA A 31 20.94 -2.00 4.46
C ALA A 31 19.77 -2.72 3.75
N GLY A 32 20.08 -3.60 2.79
CA GLY A 32 19.06 -4.42 2.12
C GLY A 32 18.45 -5.53 2.99
N ARG A 33 19.13 -5.98 4.06
CA ARG A 33 18.61 -7.03 4.97
C ARG A 33 17.56 -6.50 5.95
N ASN A 34 17.55 -5.20 6.20
CA ASN A 34 16.55 -4.55 7.06
C ASN A 34 15.41 -3.90 6.25
N ALA A 35 15.42 -4.03 4.92
CA ALA A 35 14.31 -3.57 4.10
C ALA A 35 13.09 -4.45 4.36
N SER A 36 11.94 -3.83 4.62
CA SER A 36 10.72 -4.58 4.85
C SER A 36 10.26 -5.28 3.56
N ILE A 37 9.70 -6.48 3.70
CA ILE A 37 9.31 -7.31 2.56
C ILE A 37 8.38 -6.59 1.57
N ASP A 38 7.51 -5.71 2.08
CA ASP A 38 6.57 -4.94 1.28
C ASP A 38 7.25 -3.94 0.36
N SER A 39 8.30 -3.25 0.83
CA SER A 39 9.05 -2.30 -0.01
C SER A 39 9.86 -3.03 -1.07
N VAL A 40 10.47 -4.17 -0.72
CA VAL A 40 11.21 -5.02 -1.67
C VAL A 40 10.30 -5.52 -2.79
N LEU A 41 9.08 -5.94 -2.48
CA LEU A 41 8.14 -6.50 -3.45
C LEU A 41 7.42 -5.42 -4.28
N MET A 42 6.94 -4.34 -3.65
CA MET A 42 5.94 -3.46 -4.27
C MET A 42 6.47 -2.06 -4.60
N GLN A 43 7.53 -1.57 -3.96
CA GLN A 43 7.98 -0.18 -4.16
C GLN A 43 8.36 0.09 -5.62
N LYS A 44 9.07 -0.84 -6.28
CA LYS A 44 9.45 -0.69 -7.69
C LYS A 44 8.26 -0.79 -8.65
N LEU A 45 7.16 -1.41 -8.21
CA LEU A 45 5.94 -1.55 -9.00
C LEU A 45 5.04 -0.31 -8.93
N THR A 46 5.36 0.64 -8.05
CA THR A 46 4.60 1.90 -7.94
C THR A 46 4.66 2.74 -9.21
N THR A 47 5.71 2.59 -10.03
CA THR A 47 5.91 3.28 -11.31
C THR A 47 5.69 2.38 -12.53
N ALA A 48 5.43 1.08 -12.31
CA ALA A 48 5.17 0.13 -13.38
C ALA A 48 3.73 0.26 -13.91
N ALA A 49 3.47 -0.28 -15.10
CA ALA A 49 2.12 -0.31 -15.65
C ALA A 49 1.17 -1.05 -14.68
N PRO A 50 0.00 -0.46 -14.32
CA PRO A 50 -0.88 -1.00 -13.27
C PRO A 50 -1.26 -2.47 -13.47
N LYS A 51 -1.64 -2.84 -14.70
CA LYS A 51 -2.03 -4.21 -15.03
C LYS A 51 -0.86 -5.20 -14.86
N PHE A 52 0.34 -4.79 -15.25
CA PHE A 52 1.54 -5.60 -15.07
C PHE A 52 1.89 -5.79 -13.59
N ALA A 53 1.85 -4.71 -12.80
CA ALA A 53 2.09 -4.76 -11.36
C ALA A 53 1.09 -5.68 -10.64
N SER A 54 -0.19 -5.61 -11.03
CA SER A 54 -1.26 -6.46 -10.50
C SER A 54 -0.99 -7.94 -10.74
N LEU A 55 -0.73 -8.33 -12.01
CA LEU A 55 -0.49 -9.72 -12.39
C LEU A 55 0.78 -10.29 -11.74
N LEU A 56 1.86 -9.50 -11.67
CA LEU A 56 3.12 -9.95 -11.08
C LEU A 56 3.00 -10.20 -9.58
N ILE A 57 2.34 -9.30 -8.85
CA ILE A 57 2.15 -9.49 -7.40
C ILE A 57 1.19 -10.63 -7.13
N ASP A 58 0.09 -10.75 -7.89
CA ASP A 58 -0.84 -11.86 -7.69
C ASP A 58 -0.18 -13.22 -7.97
N ASP A 59 0.67 -13.32 -8.99
CA ASP A 59 1.45 -14.54 -9.27
C ASP A 59 2.39 -14.89 -8.09
N ILE A 60 3.10 -13.90 -7.55
CA ILE A 60 4.01 -14.09 -6.41
C ILE A 60 3.22 -14.53 -5.16
N LEU A 61 2.14 -13.82 -4.83
CA LEU A 61 1.36 -14.09 -3.62
C LEU A 61 0.56 -15.39 -3.70
N THR A 62 0.23 -15.86 -4.91
CA THR A 62 -0.40 -17.16 -5.13
C THR A 62 0.61 -18.30 -5.05
N LYS A 63 1.81 -18.14 -5.64
CA LYS A 63 2.85 -19.18 -5.63
C LYS A 63 3.63 -19.25 -4.32
N ARG A 64 3.66 -18.18 -3.53
CA ARG A 64 4.45 -18.07 -2.29
C ARG A 64 3.56 -17.65 -1.11
N PRO A 65 2.90 -18.60 -0.44
CA PRO A 65 2.07 -18.29 0.74
C PRO A 65 2.88 -17.64 1.87
N GLN A 66 4.17 -17.97 1.98
CA GLN A 66 5.10 -17.32 2.92
C GLN A 66 5.20 -15.80 2.72
N ALA A 67 5.09 -15.31 1.47
CA ALA A 67 5.15 -13.87 1.20
C ALA A 67 3.94 -13.14 1.82
N VAL A 68 2.75 -13.74 1.76
CA VAL A 68 1.53 -13.21 2.40
C VAL A 68 1.71 -13.17 3.92
N GLN A 69 2.25 -14.23 4.52
CA GLN A 69 2.52 -14.28 5.96
C GLN A 69 3.51 -13.19 6.39
N MET A 70 4.57 -12.97 5.62
CA MET A 70 5.54 -11.90 5.90
C MET A 70 4.92 -10.50 5.76
N LEU A 71 4.02 -10.29 4.79
CA LEU A 71 3.27 -9.03 4.67
C LEU A 71 2.33 -8.80 5.85
N ASN A 72 1.61 -9.84 6.27
CA ASN A 72 0.77 -9.79 7.47
C ASN A 72 1.60 -9.51 8.73
N ALA A 73 2.78 -10.13 8.88
CA ALA A 73 3.67 -9.86 10.00
C ALA A 73 4.16 -8.39 10.00
N ALA A 74 4.59 -7.88 8.84
CA ALA A 74 5.01 -6.48 8.72
C ALA A 74 3.87 -5.48 8.99
N MET A 75 2.64 -5.84 8.63
CA MET A 75 1.44 -5.05 8.94
C MET A 75 1.12 -5.12 10.44
N LYS A 76 1.20 -6.30 11.04
CA LYS A 76 1.00 -6.52 12.47
C LYS A 76 1.97 -5.69 13.31
N ASP A 77 3.26 -5.69 12.97
CA ASP A 77 4.27 -4.87 13.67
C ASP A 77 3.90 -3.38 13.67
N MET A 78 3.38 -2.87 12.54
CA MET A 78 2.92 -1.49 12.42
C MET A 78 1.67 -1.24 13.27
N VAL A 79 0.69 -2.15 13.24
CA VAL A 79 -0.55 -2.03 14.00
C VAL A 79 -0.28 -2.06 15.50
N GLU A 80 0.57 -2.98 15.97
CA GLU A 80 0.97 -3.09 17.37
C GLU A 80 1.73 -1.85 17.85
N ALA A 81 2.66 -1.33 17.06
CA ALA A 81 3.39 -0.10 17.38
C ALA A 81 2.43 1.10 17.53
N VAL A 82 1.49 1.26 16.59
CA VAL A 82 0.48 2.34 16.63
C VAL A 82 -0.49 2.16 17.81
N ALA A 83 -0.90 0.93 18.10
CA ALA A 83 -1.82 0.63 19.20
C ALA A 83 -1.18 0.88 20.58
N SER A 84 0.10 0.51 20.73
CA SER A 84 0.88 0.68 21.96
C SER A 84 1.26 2.13 22.21
N GLU A 85 1.86 2.79 21.20
CA GLU A 85 2.41 4.14 21.36
C GLU A 85 1.34 5.23 21.18
N LYS A 86 0.23 4.93 20.51
CA LYS A 86 -0.81 5.89 20.10
C LYS A 86 -0.24 7.10 19.33
N ILE A 87 0.87 6.92 18.63
CA ILE A 87 1.57 7.93 17.82
C ILE A 87 1.79 7.39 16.42
N ALA A 88 1.50 8.22 15.41
CA ALA A 88 1.87 7.97 14.04
C ALA A 88 3.21 8.66 13.73
N ARG A 89 4.13 7.94 13.10
CA ARG A 89 5.49 8.36 12.76
C ARG A 89 5.64 8.72 11.27
N GLY A 90 4.55 8.70 10.51
CA GLY A 90 4.55 8.95 9.06
C GLY A 90 5.06 7.78 8.24
N ASN A 91 5.03 6.56 8.78
CA ASN A 91 5.42 5.35 8.09
C ASN A 91 4.36 4.92 7.06
N LEU A 92 4.83 4.47 5.91
CA LEU A 92 4.02 3.93 4.82
C LEU A 92 4.35 2.45 4.63
N LYS A 93 3.33 1.61 4.50
CA LYS A 93 3.47 0.19 4.16
C LYS A 93 2.66 -0.15 2.92
N TYR A 94 3.19 -1.05 2.10
CA TYR A 94 2.45 -1.59 0.96
C TYR A 94 1.73 -2.87 1.37
N VAL A 95 0.43 -2.92 1.13
CA VAL A 95 -0.43 -4.01 1.65
C VAL A 95 -1.01 -4.88 0.54
N GLY A 96 -0.96 -4.46 -0.71
CA GLY A 96 -1.48 -5.27 -1.81
C GLY A 96 -1.53 -4.51 -3.12
N VAL A 97 -2.24 -5.08 -4.08
CA VAL A 97 -2.48 -4.50 -5.40
C VAL A 97 -3.97 -4.61 -5.76
N LEU A 98 -4.44 -3.69 -6.60
CA LEU A 98 -5.76 -3.81 -7.22
C LEU A 98 -5.80 -5.01 -8.17
N PRO A 99 -6.88 -5.82 -8.17
CA PRO A 99 -7.04 -6.91 -9.12
C PRO A 99 -7.04 -6.43 -10.57
N SER A 100 -6.50 -7.24 -11.48
CA SER A 100 -6.38 -6.89 -12.91
C SER A 100 -7.75 -6.64 -13.56
N GLU A 101 -8.75 -7.42 -13.20
CA GLU A 101 -10.14 -7.25 -13.67
C GLU A 101 -10.76 -5.91 -13.26
N VAL A 102 -10.43 -5.43 -12.05
CA VAL A 102 -10.88 -4.13 -11.55
C VAL A 102 -10.20 -3.01 -12.33
N ILE A 103 -8.90 -3.15 -12.62
CA ILE A 103 -8.15 -2.19 -13.44
C ILE A 103 -8.73 -2.12 -14.85
N ASP A 104 -9.06 -3.25 -15.46
CA ASP A 104 -9.66 -3.31 -16.80
C ASP A 104 -11.03 -2.61 -16.82
N LYS A 105 -11.89 -2.86 -15.82
CA LYS A 105 -13.18 -2.16 -15.69
C LYS A 105 -13.03 -0.68 -15.38
N LEU A 106 -12.01 -0.27 -14.64
CA LEU A 106 -11.71 1.15 -14.43
C LEU A 106 -11.22 1.82 -15.71
N ALA A 107 -10.45 1.12 -16.53
CA ALA A 107 -9.98 1.61 -17.82
C ALA A 107 -11.14 1.84 -18.81
N THR A 108 -12.13 0.94 -18.86
CA THR A 108 -13.33 1.14 -19.70
C THR A 108 -14.19 2.32 -19.23
N LEU A 109 -14.05 2.73 -17.97
CA LEU A 109 -14.71 3.91 -17.40
C LEU A 109 -13.88 5.19 -17.52
N HIS A 110 -12.75 5.15 -18.23
CA HIS A 110 -11.78 6.24 -18.31
C HIS A 110 -11.28 6.73 -16.93
N LYS A 111 -11.27 5.82 -15.94
CA LYS A 111 -10.84 6.05 -14.55
C LYS A 111 -9.69 5.10 -14.15
N ALA A 112 -8.81 4.78 -15.10
CA ALA A 112 -7.69 3.88 -14.86
C ALA A 112 -6.75 4.47 -13.78
N PRO A 113 -6.39 3.70 -12.73
CA PRO A 113 -5.46 4.17 -11.71
C PRO A 113 -4.06 4.34 -12.28
N GLN A 114 -3.27 5.26 -11.72
CA GLN A 114 -1.86 5.43 -12.12
C GLN A 114 -0.95 4.33 -11.61
N SER A 115 -1.32 3.71 -10.48
CA SER A 115 -0.61 2.59 -9.88
C SER A 115 -1.61 1.53 -9.42
N ALA A 116 -1.25 0.26 -9.50
CA ALA A 116 -2.06 -0.80 -8.90
C ALA A 116 -1.79 -0.96 -7.40
N VAL A 117 -0.68 -0.43 -6.89
CA VAL A 117 -0.23 -0.67 -5.52
C VAL A 117 -1.15 0.02 -4.52
N ILE A 118 -1.54 -0.72 -3.49
CA ILE A 118 -2.31 -0.27 -2.34
C ILE A 118 -1.36 -0.12 -1.15
N ALA A 119 -1.41 1.04 -0.51
CA ALA A 119 -0.61 1.37 0.66
C ALA A 119 -1.48 1.80 1.84
N VAL A 120 -0.90 1.71 3.03
CA VAL A 120 -1.49 2.17 4.29
C VAL A 120 -0.48 3.03 5.01
N ARG A 121 -0.95 4.10 5.66
CA ARG A 121 -0.14 4.92 6.55
C ARG A 121 -0.49 4.62 7.99
N ASP A 122 0.49 4.75 8.86
CA ASP A 122 0.27 4.67 10.31
C ASP A 122 -0.74 5.71 10.82
N ASP A 123 -0.78 6.91 10.23
CA ASP A 123 -1.82 7.93 10.48
C ASP A 123 -3.24 7.36 10.25
N ASP A 124 -3.44 6.63 9.15
CA ASP A 124 -4.75 6.10 8.79
C ASP A 124 -5.14 4.92 9.72
N ILE A 125 -4.15 4.13 10.18
CA ILE A 125 -4.35 3.09 11.22
C ILE A 125 -4.72 3.73 12.56
N LEU A 126 -3.98 4.75 13.00
CA LEU A 126 -4.25 5.48 14.24
C LEU A 126 -5.65 6.09 14.22
N HIS A 127 -6.05 6.69 13.10
CA HIS A 127 -7.40 7.21 12.90
C HIS A 127 -8.48 6.12 12.89
N ALA A 128 -8.16 4.91 12.45
CA ALA A 128 -9.08 3.78 12.53
C ALA A 128 -9.22 3.31 13.98
N LEU A 129 -8.11 3.04 14.67
CA LEU A 129 -8.06 2.45 16.01
C LEU A 129 -8.51 3.38 17.15
N ARG A 130 -8.85 4.64 16.86
CA ARG A 130 -9.24 5.62 17.86
C ARG A 130 -10.43 5.15 18.72
N ASP A 131 -10.28 5.23 20.04
CA ASP A 131 -11.25 4.81 21.06
C ASP A 131 -12.68 5.31 20.79
N SER A 132 -12.84 6.55 20.30
CA SER A 132 -14.15 7.14 19.96
C SER A 132 -14.94 6.39 18.87
N LYS A 133 -14.25 5.63 18.00
CA LYS A 133 -14.87 4.84 16.94
C LYS A 133 -15.11 3.40 17.38
N GLN A 134 -14.23 2.87 18.24
CA GLN A 134 -14.43 1.58 18.90
C GLN A 134 -15.63 1.61 19.83
N ALA A 135 -15.79 2.67 20.64
CA ALA A 135 -16.94 2.86 21.52
C ALA A 135 -18.29 2.94 20.77
N LYS A 136 -18.28 3.29 19.48
CA LYS A 136 -19.47 3.34 18.63
C LYS A 136 -19.74 2.02 17.88
N GLY A 137 -18.86 1.02 17.99
CA GLY A 137 -18.96 -0.24 17.24
C GLY A 137 -18.85 -0.06 15.72
N ILE A 138 -18.29 1.06 15.25
CA ILE A 138 -18.21 1.39 13.81
C ILE A 138 -16.91 0.87 13.21
N ASN A 139 -15.86 0.67 14.01
CA ASN A 139 -14.55 0.28 13.50
C ASN A 139 -14.38 -1.25 13.44
N LEU A 140 -13.59 -1.71 12.47
CA LEU A 140 -13.17 -3.12 12.42
C LEU A 140 -12.17 -3.44 13.54
N PRO A 141 -12.13 -4.71 14.02
CA PRO A 141 -11.22 -5.12 15.07
C PRO A 141 -9.75 -4.96 14.66
N THR A 142 -8.86 -4.86 15.63
CA THR A 142 -7.39 -4.77 15.41
C THR A 142 -6.89 -5.96 14.58
N GLU A 143 -7.39 -7.16 14.85
CA GLU A 143 -7.05 -8.39 14.12
C GLU A 143 -7.30 -8.29 12.61
N PHE A 144 -8.33 -7.53 12.20
CA PHE A 144 -8.60 -7.28 10.79
C PHE A 144 -7.49 -6.44 10.15
N TRP A 145 -7.01 -5.41 10.86
CA TRP A 145 -5.92 -4.55 10.38
C TRP A 145 -4.60 -5.29 10.31
N GLU A 146 -4.30 -6.19 11.25
CA GLU A 146 -3.10 -7.03 11.22
C GLU A 146 -3.07 -7.96 10.00
N LYS A 147 -4.23 -8.47 9.59
CA LYS A 147 -4.39 -9.36 8.43
C LYS A 147 -4.84 -8.63 7.16
N LEU A 148 -4.70 -7.31 7.12
CA LEU A 148 -5.20 -6.49 6.01
C LEU A 148 -4.67 -6.94 4.63
N PRO A 149 -3.37 -7.28 4.44
CA PRO A 149 -2.88 -7.77 3.16
C PRO A 149 -3.62 -9.03 2.66
N GLU A 150 -3.90 -9.97 3.55
CA GLU A 150 -4.66 -11.18 3.24
C GLU A 150 -6.13 -10.87 2.95
N LYS A 151 -6.75 -10.00 3.74
CA LYS A 151 -8.15 -9.59 3.55
C LYS A 151 -8.36 -8.92 2.19
N LEU A 152 -7.48 -8.00 1.79
CA LEU A 152 -7.58 -7.29 0.51
C LEU A 152 -7.55 -8.20 -0.72
N ARG A 153 -7.02 -9.43 -0.61
CA ARG A 153 -7.04 -10.41 -1.70
C ARG A 153 -8.39 -11.13 -1.83
N ASN A 154 -9.13 -11.24 -0.74
CA ASN A 154 -10.39 -11.99 -0.67
C ASN A 154 -11.58 -11.08 -0.31
N PRO A 155 -11.86 -9.98 -1.06
CA PRO A 155 -13.09 -9.25 -0.89
C PRO A 155 -14.29 -10.08 -1.37
N SER A 156 -15.49 -9.74 -0.91
CA SER A 156 -16.75 -10.24 -1.46
C SER A 156 -17.19 -9.40 -2.67
N ALA A 157 -16.97 -8.09 -2.59
CA ALA A 157 -17.22 -7.17 -3.69
C ALA A 157 -16.26 -5.97 -3.66
N ILE A 158 -15.99 -5.39 -4.84
CA ILE A 158 -15.28 -4.11 -4.97
C ILE A 158 -16.20 -3.15 -5.70
N LEU A 159 -16.52 -2.03 -5.04
CA LEU A 159 -17.41 -1.00 -5.57
C LEU A 159 -16.63 0.29 -5.84
N LEU A 160 -17.06 1.01 -6.87
CA LEU A 160 -16.58 2.36 -7.17
C LEU A 160 -17.57 3.39 -6.62
N GLN A 161 -17.10 4.17 -5.66
CA GLN A 161 -17.71 5.45 -5.31
C GLN A 161 -17.01 6.53 -6.13
N ALA A 162 -17.75 7.06 -7.11
CA ALA A 162 -17.23 8.08 -8.02
C ALA A 162 -17.10 9.43 -7.30
N LYS A 163 -16.09 10.23 -7.65
CA LYS A 163 -15.88 11.59 -7.08
C LYS A 163 -17.14 12.46 -7.20
N GLU A 164 -17.93 12.29 -8.27
CA GLU A 164 -19.16 13.03 -8.53
C GLU A 164 -20.25 12.74 -7.50
N GLN A 165 -20.22 11.57 -6.88
CA GLN A 165 -21.16 11.14 -5.84
C GLN A 165 -20.74 11.65 -4.44
N GLN A 166 -19.59 12.30 -4.33
CA GLN A 166 -19.06 12.78 -3.06
C GLN A 166 -19.35 14.27 -2.88
N ARG A 167 -19.67 14.68 -1.65
CA ARG A 167 -20.02 16.07 -1.31
C ARG A 167 -18.86 17.06 -1.55
N ASN A 168 -17.63 16.58 -1.61
CA ASN A 168 -16.44 17.41 -1.76
C ASN A 168 -16.02 17.46 -3.24
N LYS A 169 -15.95 18.68 -3.81
CA LYS A 169 -15.54 18.91 -5.21
C LYS A 169 -14.10 18.46 -5.51
N ASN A 170 -13.23 18.40 -4.49
CA ASN A 170 -11.84 17.97 -4.60
C ASN A 170 -11.65 16.50 -4.21
N ALA A 171 -12.73 15.72 -4.17
CA ALA A 171 -12.62 14.33 -3.82
C ALA A 171 -12.03 13.50 -4.98
N SER A 172 -11.37 12.42 -4.62
CA SER A 172 -10.84 11.44 -5.58
C SER A 172 -11.76 10.24 -5.59
N ASP A 173 -11.75 9.47 -6.67
CA ASP A 173 -12.51 8.22 -6.71
C ASP A 173 -12.07 7.28 -5.56
N VAL A 174 -13.05 6.60 -4.96
CA VAL A 174 -12.84 5.71 -3.81
C VAL A 174 -13.34 4.32 -4.17
N LEU A 175 -12.49 3.33 -3.95
CA LEU A 175 -12.83 1.92 -4.05
C LEU A 175 -13.24 1.39 -2.68
N LEU A 176 -14.41 0.78 -2.62
CA LEU A 176 -14.95 0.16 -1.42
C LEU A 176 -14.82 -1.36 -1.56
N PHE A 177 -13.93 -1.94 -0.75
CA PHE A 177 -13.79 -3.39 -0.60
C PHE A 177 -14.77 -3.82 0.47
N VAL A 178 -15.74 -4.66 0.11
CA VAL A 178 -16.78 -5.17 1.00
C VAL A 178 -16.45 -6.61 1.37
N PHE A 179 -16.59 -6.93 2.65
CA PHE A 179 -16.32 -8.24 3.23
C PHE A 179 -17.57 -8.73 3.94
N ASP A 180 -18.20 -9.77 3.42
CA ASP A 180 -19.41 -10.35 4.00
C ASP A 180 -19.09 -11.09 5.31
N THR A 181 -18.02 -11.89 5.32
CA THR A 181 -17.57 -12.68 6.48
C THR A 181 -17.24 -11.81 7.69
N ASP A 182 -16.51 -10.73 7.48
CA ASP A 182 -16.11 -9.79 8.54
C ASP A 182 -17.16 -8.68 8.77
N LYS A 183 -18.26 -8.69 8.01
CA LYS A 183 -19.27 -7.61 7.98
C LYS A 183 -18.62 -6.23 7.95
N GLY A 184 -17.72 -6.05 6.99
CA GLY A 184 -16.81 -4.90 6.95
C GLY A 184 -16.73 -4.26 5.58
N LYS A 185 -16.37 -2.97 5.55
CA LYS A 185 -15.88 -2.30 4.34
C LYS A 185 -14.55 -1.62 4.60
N VAL A 186 -13.67 -1.65 3.60
CA VAL A 186 -12.44 -0.89 3.56
C VAL A 186 -12.52 0.11 2.41
N ALA A 187 -12.28 1.38 2.71
CA ALA A 187 -12.26 2.46 1.73
C ALA A 187 -10.82 2.75 1.30
N VAL A 188 -10.55 2.56 0.01
CA VAL A 188 -9.27 2.81 -0.65
C VAL A 188 -9.43 4.01 -1.57
N LYS A 189 -8.73 5.10 -1.25
CA LYS A 189 -8.73 6.30 -2.07
C LYS A 189 -7.75 6.12 -3.23
N MET A 190 -8.20 6.33 -4.46
CA MET A 190 -7.37 6.19 -5.66
C MET A 190 -6.47 7.40 -5.89
N ASP A 191 -5.31 7.14 -6.50
CA ASP A 191 -4.34 8.14 -6.97
C ASP A 191 -4.00 9.25 -5.95
N TYR A 192 -3.90 8.86 -4.68
CA TYR A 192 -3.53 9.75 -3.61
C TYR A 192 -2.04 10.04 -3.66
N GLU A 193 -1.69 11.33 -3.59
CA GLU A 193 -0.32 11.78 -3.65
C GLU A 193 0.41 11.53 -2.32
N VAL A 194 1.46 10.71 -2.36
CA VAL A 194 2.30 10.36 -1.22
C VAL A 194 3.76 10.67 -1.55
N LYS A 195 4.46 11.32 -0.62
CA LYS A 195 5.90 11.57 -0.75
C LYS A 195 6.67 10.37 -0.21
N ILE A 196 7.35 9.66 -1.10
CA ILE A 196 8.14 8.47 -0.76
C ILE A 196 9.60 8.87 -0.81
N LYS A 197 10.37 8.48 0.20
CA LYS A 197 11.81 8.66 0.19
C LYS A 197 12.43 7.54 -0.64
N ASP A 198 13.09 7.91 -1.73
CA ASP A 198 13.89 6.97 -2.50
C ASP A 198 15.07 6.49 -1.65
N THR A 199 15.23 5.17 -1.55
CA THR A 199 16.30 4.52 -0.81
C THR A 199 17.66 4.69 -1.50
N GLU A 200 17.69 4.84 -2.82
CA GLU A 200 18.93 4.96 -3.60
C GLU A 200 19.44 6.41 -3.60
N THR A 201 18.56 7.39 -3.84
CA THR A 201 18.94 8.80 -3.94
C THR A 201 18.72 9.61 -2.66
N GLY A 202 17.98 9.07 -1.68
CA GLY A 202 17.62 9.76 -0.44
C GLY A 202 16.61 10.90 -0.62
N LYS A 203 16.20 11.21 -1.86
CA LYS A 203 15.27 12.29 -2.20
C LYS A 203 13.82 11.84 -1.99
N LYS A 204 12.97 12.77 -1.56
CA LYS A 204 11.52 12.54 -1.47
C LYS A 204 10.87 12.85 -2.81
N THR A 205 10.33 11.83 -3.47
CA THR A 205 9.59 11.96 -4.73
C THR A 205 8.11 11.75 -4.48
N SER A 206 7.28 12.49 -5.22
CA SER A 206 5.83 12.37 -5.12
C SER A 206 5.34 11.25 -6.02
N HIS A 207 4.61 10.30 -5.46
CA HIS A 207 4.00 9.19 -6.18
C HIS A 207 2.51 9.15 -5.91
N LYS A 208 1.71 8.83 -6.94
CA LYS A 208 0.29 8.60 -6.80
C LYS A 208 0.04 7.12 -6.54
N LEU A 209 -0.55 6.84 -5.39
CA LEU A 209 -0.81 5.49 -4.89
C LEU A 209 -2.26 5.35 -4.45
N ASN A 210 -2.76 4.12 -4.45
CA ASN A 210 -4.04 3.83 -3.81
C ASN A 210 -3.80 3.71 -2.31
N VAL A 211 -4.53 4.45 -1.49
CA VAL A 211 -4.29 4.50 -0.04
C VAL A 211 -5.53 4.09 0.73
N VAL A 212 -5.39 3.11 1.61
CA VAL A 212 -6.42 2.73 2.57
C VAL A 212 -6.62 3.87 3.56
N ARG A 213 -7.84 4.37 3.68
CA ARG A 213 -8.17 5.52 4.54
C ARG A 213 -8.94 5.16 5.79
N THR A 214 -9.90 4.26 5.65
CA THR A 214 -10.74 3.84 6.76
C THR A 214 -11.23 2.43 6.50
N ALA A 215 -11.50 1.72 7.59
CA ALA A 215 -12.31 0.53 7.57
C ALA A 215 -13.46 0.72 8.55
N SER A 216 -14.61 0.14 8.25
CA SER A 216 -15.80 0.27 9.09
C SER A 216 -16.70 -0.94 8.97
N VAL A 217 -17.41 -1.26 10.03
CA VAL A 217 -18.43 -2.31 10.06
C VAL A 217 -19.58 -1.94 9.11
N VAL A 218 -20.03 -2.91 8.33
CA VAL A 218 -21.17 -2.83 7.43
C VAL A 218 -22.03 -4.06 7.65
N ASP A 219 -23.30 -3.83 7.95
CA ASP A 219 -24.28 -4.87 8.08
C ASP A 219 -25.11 -4.92 6.79
N LEU A 220 -24.81 -5.89 5.93
CA LEU A 220 -25.51 -6.09 4.66
C LEU A 220 -26.98 -6.48 4.86
N GLY A 221 -27.38 -6.91 6.07
CA GLY A 221 -28.76 -7.13 6.45
C GLY A 221 -29.57 -5.85 6.70
N LYS A 222 -28.92 -4.68 6.80
CA LYS A 222 -29.60 -3.39 6.97
C LYS A 222 -29.87 -2.75 5.61
N GLU A 223 -31.14 -2.69 5.24
CA GLU A 223 -31.61 -2.15 3.94
C GLU A 223 -31.00 -0.80 3.59
N LYS A 224 -30.97 0.17 4.51
CA LYS A 224 -30.39 1.51 4.27
C LYS A 224 -28.91 1.47 3.87
N GLN A 225 -28.12 0.56 4.46
CA GLN A 225 -26.70 0.42 4.13
C GLN A 225 -26.55 -0.27 2.78
N LEU A 226 -27.34 -1.31 2.54
CA LEU A 226 -27.35 -2.03 1.27
C LEU A 226 -27.78 -1.14 0.09
N GLU A 227 -28.81 -0.31 0.25
CA GLU A 227 -29.24 0.68 -0.74
C GLU A 227 -28.12 1.67 -1.07
N THR A 228 -27.41 2.15 -0.05
CA THR A 228 -26.26 3.04 -0.25
C THR A 228 -25.16 2.34 -1.06
N LEU A 229 -24.85 1.07 -0.75
CA LEU A 229 -23.85 0.30 -1.49
C LEU A 229 -24.29 -0.02 -2.92
N ARG A 230 -25.59 -0.30 -3.14
CA ARG A 230 -26.18 -0.53 -4.46
C ARG A 230 -26.18 0.73 -5.33
N SER A 231 -26.10 1.92 -4.74
CA SER A 231 -25.92 3.18 -5.49
C SER A 231 -24.51 3.31 -6.09
N PHE A 232 -23.54 2.51 -5.63
CA PHE A 232 -22.18 2.48 -6.14
C PHE A 232 -22.06 1.46 -7.27
N LYS A 233 -21.09 1.71 -8.17
CA LYS A 233 -20.88 0.84 -9.33
C LYS A 233 -20.06 -0.38 -8.93
N VAL A 234 -20.60 -1.57 -9.11
CA VAL A 234 -19.87 -2.83 -8.85
C VAL A 234 -18.77 -3.01 -9.90
N LEU A 235 -17.52 -3.11 -9.45
CA LEU A 235 -16.36 -3.43 -10.28
C LEU A 235 -16.01 -4.91 -10.21
N TRP A 236 -16.21 -5.57 -9.08
CA TRP A 236 -15.89 -6.99 -8.94
C TRP A 236 -16.78 -7.65 -7.89
N GLY A 237 -17.05 -8.96 -8.05
CA GLY A 237 -17.90 -9.72 -7.16
C GLY A 237 -19.38 -9.34 -7.21
N SER A 238 -20.09 -9.61 -6.12
CA SER A 238 -21.52 -9.32 -5.94
C SER A 238 -21.83 -8.92 -4.50
N LEU A 239 -22.83 -8.05 -4.33
CA LEU A 239 -23.39 -7.62 -3.04
C LEU A 239 -24.55 -8.51 -2.61
#